data_AF-A0A1I7T6L5-F1
#
_entry.id   AF-A0A1I7T6L5-F1
#
_cell.length_a   1.000
_cell.length_b   1.000
_cell.length_c   1.000
_cell.angle_alpha   90.00
_cell.angle_beta   90.00
_cell.angle_gamma   90.00
#
_symmetry.space_group_name_H-M   'P 1'
#
loop_
_entity.id
_entity.type
_entity.pdbx_description
1 polymer ?
#
loop_
_entity_poly.entity_id
_entity_poly.type
_entity_poly.pdbx_seq_one_letter_code
_entity_poly.pdbx_strand_id
1 'polypeptide(L)'
;MLLVTDNRALVNLAASQGVTHPIWLGLTCSDNESEYDLCTWEDESGYSTSYSNFGNSFPFLDIGPNIYLLTSGSDVGKWVSADGTIQLLAYYCEVPTNGRKFICPNELNGFCYTLNLKTPHIDGPAARDYCRNEFCGDLVSIHSLEENNHLHNLFPYMSLWDQFRIGAASSGNGSYWLDGTDFDYCNSTYFNSDIGKCSSYSIYRDVVAPGEWMNSPCDEKIPFVCKRPRNATACGLSVSLKPAVACGSSTPPVVPNDPKMCWQSQFFTGNGTIYSPYYPDNYNPVWSSPCVYIITVAPGSIAQIKFSPDTLINYSKITLFSQLEDGKAFGSFTKTPPPYPFNSTTNVIKMVFNIVKGDRDQEDNRALINLATSQGQTNPIWLGLTCKTTSWGLCTWEDESGYTSDYNAFANGEPYVGIGNNVYSLTTGGSAGKWISADGTITELAYFCEVPTNNATGM
;
A
#
# COMPACT_ATOMS: atom_id res chain seq x y z
N MET A 1 -3.98 -17.92 18.13
CA MET A 1 -4.12 -19.08 19.03
C MET A 1 -5.30 -18.79 19.93
N LEU A 2 -6.44 -19.41 19.65
CA LEU A 2 -7.73 -19.19 20.31
C LEU A 2 -8.10 -20.41 21.15
N LEU A 3 -8.83 -20.19 22.25
CA LEU A 3 -9.02 -21.10 23.39
C LEU A 3 -9.73 -22.44 23.12
N VAL A 4 -9.19 -23.49 23.74
CA VAL A 4 -9.64 -24.87 23.75
C VAL A 4 -10.18 -25.23 25.14
N THR A 5 -11.39 -25.79 25.17
CA THR A 5 -11.98 -26.70 26.19
C THR A 5 -12.73 -26.20 27.45
N ASP A 6 -12.94 -24.90 27.71
CA ASP A 6 -13.90 -24.52 28.77
C ASP A 6 -14.85 -23.37 28.36
N ASN A 7 -15.93 -23.73 27.67
CA ASN A 7 -17.02 -22.83 27.29
C ASN A 7 -17.58 -22.05 28.49
N ARG A 8 -17.62 -22.66 29.68
CA ARG A 8 -18.14 -21.99 30.88
C ARG A 8 -17.13 -20.95 31.38
N ALA A 9 -15.84 -21.26 31.36
CA ALA A 9 -14.81 -20.28 31.69
C ALA A 9 -14.80 -19.11 30.69
N LEU A 10 -14.95 -19.38 29.39
CA LEU A 10 -15.03 -18.34 28.36
C LEU A 10 -16.24 -17.42 28.54
N VAL A 11 -17.42 -18.00 28.78
CA VAL A 11 -18.65 -17.22 29.08
C VAL A 11 -18.48 -16.41 30.36
N ASN A 12 -17.92 -17.00 31.41
CA ASN A 12 -17.70 -16.29 32.67
C ASN A 12 -16.68 -15.15 32.51
N LEU A 13 -15.63 -15.36 31.71
CA LEU A 13 -14.64 -14.33 31.38
C LEU A 13 -15.29 -13.20 30.59
N ALA A 14 -16.06 -13.53 29.54
CA ALA A 14 -16.83 -12.56 28.77
C ALA A 14 -17.76 -11.73 29.66
N ALA A 15 -18.52 -12.38 30.54
CA ALA A 15 -19.40 -11.71 31.51
C ALA A 15 -18.62 -10.80 32.47
N SER A 16 -17.45 -11.24 32.96
CA SER A 16 -16.60 -10.44 33.86
C SER A 16 -16.02 -9.18 33.19
N GLN A 17 -15.88 -9.20 31.86
CA GLN A 17 -15.40 -8.08 31.07
C GLN A 17 -16.53 -7.27 30.40
N GLY A 18 -17.80 -7.59 30.69
CA GLY A 18 -18.94 -6.90 30.09
C GLY A 18 -19.12 -7.17 28.60
N VAL A 19 -18.53 -8.24 28.06
CA VAL A 19 -18.68 -8.66 26.67
C VAL A 19 -20.00 -9.40 26.51
N THR A 20 -20.98 -8.75 25.89
CA THR A 20 -22.32 -9.29 25.64
C THR A 20 -22.52 -9.83 24.22
N HIS A 21 -21.56 -9.57 23.32
CA HIS A 21 -21.57 -10.02 21.93
C HIS A 21 -20.82 -11.34 21.76
N PRO A 22 -21.16 -12.15 20.73
CA PRO A 22 -20.46 -13.40 20.45
C PRO A 22 -18.96 -13.19 20.22
N ILE A 23 -18.18 -14.24 20.47
CA ILE A 23 -16.72 -14.20 20.33
C ILE A 23 -16.22 -15.31 19.42
N TRP A 24 -15.21 -15.03 18.60
CA TRP A 24 -14.59 -16.06 17.77
C TRP A 24 -13.95 -17.16 18.62
N LEU A 25 -14.14 -18.40 18.19
CA LEU A 25 -13.37 -19.56 18.60
C LEU A 25 -12.36 -19.87 17.49
N GLY A 26 -11.20 -20.43 17.82
CA GLY A 26 -10.25 -20.90 16.81
C GLY A 26 -10.60 -22.29 16.36
N LEU A 27 -11.85 -22.49 15.98
CA LEU A 27 -12.33 -23.75 15.45
C LEU A 27 -12.85 -23.46 14.04
N THR A 28 -12.37 -24.24 13.09
CA THR A 28 -12.75 -24.11 11.67
C THR A 28 -13.18 -25.48 11.16
N CYS A 29 -14.31 -25.52 10.47
CA CYS A 29 -14.87 -26.74 9.89
C CYS A 29 -14.54 -26.83 8.39
N SER A 30 -14.59 -28.04 7.82
CA SER A 30 -14.31 -28.27 6.41
C SER A 30 -15.49 -28.93 5.69
N ASP A 31 -15.68 -28.59 4.41
CA ASP A 31 -16.81 -29.03 3.58
C ASP A 31 -16.65 -30.43 2.98
N ASN A 32 -15.66 -31.21 3.44
CA ASN A 32 -15.45 -32.55 2.90
C ASN A 32 -16.64 -33.45 3.27
N GLU A 33 -17.40 -33.89 2.26
CA GLU A 33 -18.65 -34.65 2.37
C GLU A 33 -18.56 -35.93 3.22
N SER A 34 -17.36 -36.41 3.52
CA SER A 34 -17.10 -37.57 4.37
C SER A 34 -17.06 -37.28 5.88
N GLU A 35 -16.99 -36.01 6.30
CA GLU A 35 -16.57 -35.63 7.66
C GLU A 35 -17.25 -34.35 8.20
N TYR A 36 -18.56 -34.18 7.97
CA TYR A 36 -19.35 -33.04 8.48
C TYR A 36 -19.26 -32.79 10.01
N ASP A 37 -18.66 -33.71 10.79
CA ASP A 37 -18.47 -33.63 12.24
C ASP A 37 -17.02 -33.30 12.69
N LEU A 38 -16.06 -33.13 11.76
CA LEU A 38 -14.64 -32.91 12.07
C LEU A 38 -14.23 -31.45 11.81
N CYS A 39 -14.49 -30.59 12.79
CA CYS A 39 -13.90 -29.26 12.84
C CYS A 39 -12.55 -29.32 13.57
N THR A 40 -11.56 -28.59 13.07
CA THR A 40 -10.19 -28.58 13.60
C THR A 40 -9.90 -27.31 14.37
N TRP A 41 -9.26 -27.45 15.53
CA TRP A 41 -8.75 -26.30 16.27
C TRP A 41 -7.52 -25.73 15.58
N GLU A 42 -7.45 -24.41 15.44
CA GLU A 42 -6.34 -23.68 14.82
C GLU A 42 -5.01 -23.82 15.56
N ASP A 43 -5.04 -24.29 16.81
CA ASP A 43 -3.85 -24.56 17.61
C ASP A 43 -3.33 -26.00 17.50
N GLU A 44 -3.91 -26.79 16.58
CA GLU A 44 -3.60 -28.20 16.34
C GLU A 44 -3.86 -29.10 17.56
N SER A 45 -4.64 -28.66 18.55
CA SER A 45 -4.99 -29.46 19.72
C SER A 45 -5.91 -30.65 19.41
N GLY A 46 -6.47 -30.70 18.19
CA GLY A 46 -7.23 -31.83 17.67
C GLY A 46 -8.55 -31.42 17.03
N TYR A 47 -9.55 -32.28 17.18
CA TYR A 47 -10.85 -32.17 16.51
C TYR A 47 -12.00 -31.94 17.48
N SER A 48 -13.09 -31.32 16.99
CA SER A 48 -14.35 -31.12 17.72
C SER A 48 -15.04 -32.41 18.15
N THR A 49 -14.64 -33.57 17.63
CA THR A 49 -15.16 -34.89 18.07
C THR A 49 -14.80 -35.21 19.52
N SER A 50 -13.74 -34.59 20.06
CA SER A 50 -13.34 -34.73 21.47
C SER A 50 -14.27 -33.97 22.42
N TYR A 51 -14.80 -32.83 21.99
CA TYR A 51 -15.78 -32.02 22.70
C TYR A 51 -16.46 -31.08 21.70
N SER A 52 -17.78 -31.11 21.67
CA SER A 52 -18.58 -30.20 20.87
C SER A 52 -19.71 -29.57 21.68
N ASN A 53 -20.03 -28.32 21.37
CA ASN A 53 -21.20 -27.65 21.94
C ASN A 53 -21.94 -26.81 20.91
N PHE A 54 -22.04 -27.32 19.67
CA PHE A 54 -22.80 -26.66 18.62
C PHE A 54 -24.26 -26.41 19.03
N GLY A 55 -24.79 -25.28 18.56
CA GLY A 55 -26.22 -24.99 18.57
C GLY A 55 -26.97 -26.00 17.71
N ASN A 56 -28.29 -26.06 17.88
CA ASN A 56 -29.10 -26.98 17.10
C ASN A 56 -28.97 -26.68 15.60
N SER A 57 -28.68 -27.71 14.79
CA SER A 57 -28.45 -27.61 13.33
C SER A 57 -27.14 -26.92 12.90
N PHE A 58 -26.17 -26.75 13.82
CA PHE A 58 -24.82 -26.28 13.50
C PHE A 58 -23.79 -27.42 13.63
N PRO A 59 -22.67 -27.39 12.89
CA PRO A 59 -22.27 -26.34 11.94
C PRO A 59 -23.10 -26.35 10.64
N PHE A 60 -23.32 -25.16 10.07
CA PHE A 60 -23.97 -24.98 8.77
C PHE A 60 -23.00 -24.26 7.83
N LEU A 61 -22.30 -25.06 7.04
CA LEU A 61 -21.11 -24.65 6.30
C LEU A 61 -21.42 -23.71 5.12
N ASP A 62 -22.65 -23.73 4.61
CA ASP A 62 -23.14 -22.78 3.60
C ASP A 62 -23.09 -21.31 4.07
N ILE A 63 -23.05 -21.06 5.39
CA ILE A 63 -22.90 -19.70 5.97
C ILE A 63 -21.43 -19.36 6.22
N GLY A 64 -20.53 -20.34 6.24
CA GLY A 64 -19.09 -20.16 6.39
C GLY A 64 -18.46 -21.14 7.39
N PRO A 65 -17.13 -21.35 7.30
CA PRO A 65 -16.45 -22.41 8.02
C PRO A 65 -15.97 -22.04 9.43
N ASN A 66 -15.99 -20.75 9.82
CA ASN A 66 -15.43 -20.28 11.09
C ASN A 66 -16.46 -20.35 12.21
N ILE A 67 -16.03 -20.70 13.42
CA ILE A 67 -16.95 -20.93 14.55
C ILE A 67 -16.82 -19.84 15.61
N TYR A 68 -17.94 -19.35 16.13
CA TYR A 68 -17.99 -18.44 17.27
C TYR A 68 -18.84 -19.00 18.43
N LEU A 69 -18.60 -18.48 19.63
CA LEU A 69 -19.29 -18.79 20.88
C LEU A 69 -20.32 -17.71 21.22
N LEU A 70 -21.55 -18.12 21.54
CA LEU A 70 -22.56 -17.23 22.11
C LEU A 70 -22.24 -16.92 23.58
N THR A 71 -22.10 -15.64 23.93
CA THR A 71 -21.75 -15.19 25.29
C THR A 71 -22.94 -14.69 26.11
N SER A 72 -24.11 -14.56 25.49
CA SER A 72 -25.35 -14.09 26.12
C SER A 72 -26.59 -14.73 25.48
N GLY A 73 -27.76 -14.57 26.10
CA GLY A 73 -29.02 -15.12 25.61
C GLY A 73 -29.34 -16.54 26.10
N SER A 74 -30.39 -17.14 25.54
CA SER A 74 -30.88 -18.50 25.89
C SER A 74 -29.89 -19.61 25.54
N ASP A 75 -29.09 -19.39 24.49
CA ASP A 75 -28.15 -20.35 23.93
C ASP A 75 -26.70 -20.03 24.31
N VAL A 76 -26.51 -19.34 25.44
CA VAL A 76 -25.17 -19.01 25.95
C VAL A 76 -24.29 -20.27 26.07
N GLY A 77 -23.07 -20.16 25.58
CA GLY A 77 -22.10 -21.25 25.52
C GLY A 77 -22.19 -22.10 24.24
N LYS A 78 -23.22 -21.93 23.39
CA LYS A 78 -23.35 -22.69 22.13
C LYS A 78 -22.47 -22.14 21.02
N TRP A 79 -22.07 -23.05 20.12
CA TRP A 79 -21.22 -22.75 18.96
C TRP A 79 -22.03 -22.61 17.68
N VAL A 80 -21.65 -21.65 16.85
CA VAL A 80 -22.36 -21.29 15.62
C VAL A 80 -21.34 -21.04 14.52
N SER A 81 -21.63 -21.47 13.28
CA SER A 81 -20.78 -21.24 12.11
C SER A 81 -21.10 -19.91 11.43
N ALA A 82 -20.07 -19.26 10.89
CA ALA A 82 -20.16 -18.03 10.11
C ALA A 82 -18.98 -17.82 9.17
N ASP A 83 -19.17 -16.90 8.23
CA ASP A 83 -18.11 -16.38 7.37
C ASP A 83 -17.24 -15.38 8.13
N GLY A 84 -16.02 -15.80 8.46
CA GLY A 84 -15.02 -14.98 9.14
C GLY A 84 -14.50 -13.79 8.32
N THR A 85 -14.80 -13.71 7.02
CA THR A 85 -14.42 -12.58 6.16
C THR A 85 -15.39 -11.40 6.24
N ILE A 86 -16.63 -11.67 6.64
CA ILE A 86 -17.71 -10.66 6.68
C ILE A 86 -18.00 -10.22 8.12
N GLN A 87 -17.78 -11.10 9.11
CA GLN A 87 -18.20 -10.85 10.49
C GLN A 87 -17.05 -10.38 11.40
N LEU A 88 -17.24 -9.23 12.06
CA LEU A 88 -16.30 -8.65 13.02
C LEU A 88 -16.73 -8.99 14.46
N LEU A 89 -16.07 -9.97 15.09
CA LEU A 89 -16.31 -10.37 16.48
C LEU A 89 -15.03 -10.24 17.31
N ALA A 90 -15.21 -10.03 18.63
CA ALA A 90 -14.11 -10.08 19.58
C ALA A 90 -13.61 -11.53 19.77
N TYR A 91 -12.42 -11.71 20.34
CA TYR A 91 -11.85 -13.03 20.53
C TYR A 91 -10.93 -13.08 21.75
N TYR A 92 -10.68 -14.29 22.26
CA TYR A 92 -9.74 -14.52 23.37
C TYR A 92 -8.64 -15.49 22.94
N CYS A 93 -7.39 -15.15 23.25
CA CYS A 93 -6.25 -16.00 22.95
C CYS A 93 -5.94 -16.96 24.10
N GLU A 94 -5.64 -18.22 23.79
CA GLU A 94 -5.06 -19.14 24.76
C GLU A 94 -3.56 -18.94 24.89
N VAL A 95 -3.05 -19.03 26.12
CA VAL A 95 -1.62 -19.09 26.40
C VAL A 95 -1.38 -20.27 27.35
N PRO A 96 -0.50 -21.23 27.00
CA PRO A 96 -0.26 -22.41 27.84
C PRO A 96 0.20 -22.04 29.26
N THR A 97 -0.43 -22.63 30.27
CA THR A 97 -0.15 -22.41 31.70
C THR A 97 1.24 -22.87 32.15
N ASN A 98 1.94 -23.66 31.32
CA ASN A 98 3.31 -24.14 31.57
C ASN A 98 4.39 -23.05 31.43
N GLY A 99 4.01 -21.77 31.29
CA GLY A 99 4.98 -20.70 31.11
C GLY A 99 5.77 -20.82 29.81
N ARG A 100 5.22 -21.47 28.77
CA ARG A 100 5.79 -21.39 27.41
C ARG A 100 5.64 -19.94 26.91
N LYS A 101 6.58 -19.09 27.32
CA LYS A 101 6.90 -17.77 26.72
C LYS A 101 7.34 -17.88 25.24
N PHE A 102 7.33 -19.10 24.70
CA PHE A 102 7.99 -19.48 23.46
C PHE A 102 7.01 -20.16 22.49
N ILE A 103 5.87 -19.52 22.21
CA ILE A 103 5.16 -19.79 20.95
C ILE A 103 6.10 -19.37 19.82
N CYS A 104 6.25 -20.17 18.78
CA CYS A 104 7.06 -19.83 17.61
C CYS A 104 6.16 -19.34 16.48
N PRO A 105 5.63 -18.09 16.54
CA PRO A 105 4.78 -17.59 15.48
C PRO A 105 5.58 -17.46 14.18
N ASN A 106 4.92 -17.74 13.06
CA ASN A 106 5.46 -17.60 11.72
C ASN A 106 6.82 -18.28 11.57
N GLU A 107 6.92 -19.55 11.96
CA GLU A 107 8.18 -20.30 11.90
C GLU A 107 8.72 -20.41 10.47
N LEU A 108 9.99 -20.07 10.28
CA LEU A 108 10.73 -20.32 9.05
C LEU A 108 12.18 -20.68 9.39
N ASN A 109 12.70 -21.76 8.81
CA ASN A 109 14.10 -22.19 8.94
C ASN A 109 14.64 -22.26 10.38
N GLY A 110 13.79 -22.68 11.33
CA GLY A 110 14.15 -22.81 12.75
C GLY A 110 14.17 -21.50 13.53
N PHE A 111 13.62 -20.42 12.97
CA PHE A 111 13.42 -19.13 13.61
C PHE A 111 11.93 -18.78 13.71
N CYS A 112 11.58 -17.98 14.71
CA CYS A 112 10.25 -17.42 14.89
C CYS A 112 10.27 -15.93 14.60
N TYR A 113 9.22 -15.43 13.97
CA TYR A 113 9.11 -14.04 13.53
C TYR A 113 7.84 -13.43 14.12
N THR A 114 8.00 -12.32 14.82
CA THR A 114 6.86 -11.63 15.45
C THR A 114 6.78 -10.19 14.96
N LEU A 115 5.70 -9.87 14.28
CA LEU A 115 5.30 -8.50 13.96
C LEU A 115 4.76 -7.81 15.22
N ASN A 116 5.30 -6.64 15.54
CA ASN A 116 4.87 -5.83 16.67
C ASN A 116 4.27 -4.51 16.19
N LEU A 117 2.97 -4.33 16.47
CA LEU A 117 2.17 -3.14 16.17
C LEU A 117 1.94 -2.30 17.45
N LYS A 118 2.95 -2.20 18.31
CA LYS A 118 2.81 -1.60 19.65
C LYS A 118 2.28 -0.17 19.60
N THR A 119 1.28 0.15 20.42
CA THR A 119 0.72 1.49 20.57
C THR A 119 0.94 2.04 21.99
N PRO A 120 1.56 3.21 22.18
CA PRO A 120 2.17 4.06 21.15
C PRO A 120 3.41 3.41 20.52
N HIS A 121 3.67 3.74 19.25
CA HIS A 121 4.85 3.28 18.55
C HIS A 121 6.13 3.79 19.22
N ILE A 122 7.19 3.01 19.08
CA ILE A 122 8.49 3.24 19.73
C ILE A 122 9.58 3.37 18.68
N ASP A 123 10.66 4.05 19.04
CA ASP A 123 11.82 4.24 18.16
C ASP A 123 12.64 2.96 17.98
N GLY A 124 13.59 2.99 17.05
CA GLY A 124 14.46 1.85 16.71
C GLY A 124 15.22 1.26 17.90
N PRO A 125 15.92 2.08 18.73
CA PRO A 125 16.58 1.59 19.94
C PRO A 125 15.63 0.89 20.90
N ALA A 126 14.47 1.49 21.20
CA ALA A 126 13.48 0.88 22.08
C ALA A 126 12.85 -0.38 21.48
N ALA A 127 12.64 -0.43 20.16
CA ALA A 127 12.17 -1.62 19.46
C ALA A 127 13.15 -2.79 19.58
N ARG A 128 14.45 -2.52 19.45
CA ARG A 128 15.50 -3.51 19.66
C ARG A 128 15.51 -4.05 21.08
N ASP A 129 15.47 -3.15 22.08
CA ASP A 129 15.42 -3.53 23.48
C ASP A 129 14.18 -4.37 23.80
N TYR A 130 13.05 -4.03 23.18
CA TYR A 130 11.83 -4.81 23.30
C TYR A 130 11.98 -6.23 22.71
N CYS A 131 12.54 -6.38 21.51
CA CYS A 131 12.81 -7.72 20.94
C CYS A 131 13.75 -8.55 21.83
N ARG A 132 14.76 -7.91 22.43
CA ARG A 132 15.73 -8.58 23.30
C ARG A 132 15.15 -9.03 24.64
N ASN A 133 14.30 -8.20 25.23
CA ASN A 133 13.81 -8.41 26.59
C ASN A 133 12.49 -9.19 26.63
N GLU A 134 11.59 -8.95 25.67
CA GLU A 134 10.26 -9.57 25.67
C GLU A 134 10.21 -10.83 24.81
N PHE A 135 11.01 -10.88 23.73
CA PHE A 135 10.99 -11.98 22.77
C PHE A 135 12.23 -12.88 22.84
N CYS A 136 13.26 -12.53 23.62
CA CYS A 136 14.54 -13.24 23.64
C CYS A 136 15.16 -13.40 22.24
N GLY A 137 14.99 -12.39 21.41
CA GLY A 137 15.51 -12.31 20.05
C GLY A 137 16.23 -10.99 19.83
N ASP A 138 16.23 -10.53 18.59
CA ASP A 138 16.66 -9.17 18.23
C ASP A 138 15.73 -8.66 17.10
N LEU A 139 15.95 -7.42 16.64
CA LEU A 139 15.33 -6.98 15.40
C LEU A 139 15.74 -7.91 14.26
N VAL A 140 14.80 -8.18 13.34
CA VAL A 140 14.97 -9.21 12.31
C VAL A 140 16.18 -8.97 11.41
N SER A 141 17.00 -10.00 11.26
CA SER A 141 17.99 -10.18 10.19
C SER A 141 17.39 -10.99 9.05
N ILE A 142 17.82 -10.72 7.81
CA ILE A 142 17.29 -11.36 6.60
C ILE A 142 18.47 -11.88 5.76
N HIS A 143 18.48 -13.19 5.50
CA HIS A 143 19.60 -13.92 4.86
C HIS A 143 19.23 -14.57 3.53
N SER A 144 17.99 -14.41 3.07
CA SER A 144 17.53 -14.98 1.81
C SER A 144 16.30 -14.28 1.27
N LEU A 145 16.03 -14.49 -0.03
CA LEU A 145 14.79 -14.05 -0.67
C LEU A 145 13.55 -14.73 -0.07
N GLU A 146 13.66 -16.00 0.33
CA GLU A 146 12.57 -16.73 0.99
C GLU A 146 12.19 -16.06 2.32
N GLU A 147 13.19 -15.76 3.16
CA GLU A 147 12.97 -15.04 4.41
C GLU A 147 12.42 -13.63 4.17
N ASN A 148 12.91 -12.93 3.14
CA ASN A 148 12.41 -11.62 2.76
C ASN A 148 10.91 -11.66 2.38
N ASN A 149 10.50 -12.67 1.61
CA ASN A 149 9.12 -12.85 1.17
C ASN A 149 8.22 -13.30 2.33
N HIS A 150 8.74 -14.13 3.23
CA HIS A 150 8.03 -14.52 4.46
C HIS A 150 7.67 -13.31 5.31
N LEU A 151 8.60 -12.36 5.46
CA LEU A 151 8.34 -11.10 6.17
C LEU A 151 7.27 -10.24 5.51
N HIS A 152 7.23 -10.20 4.17
CA HIS A 152 6.18 -9.49 3.43
C HIS A 152 4.78 -10.00 3.84
N ASN A 153 4.65 -11.33 3.91
CA ASN A 153 3.39 -12.01 4.20
C ASN A 153 2.96 -11.92 5.68
N LEU A 154 3.81 -11.40 6.58
CA LEU A 154 3.41 -11.14 7.96
C LEU A 154 2.39 -10.01 8.09
N PHE A 155 2.29 -9.15 7.07
CA PHE A 155 1.37 -8.03 7.07
C PHE A 155 0.08 -8.42 6.34
N PRO A 156 -1.09 -8.35 7.01
CA PRO A 156 -2.35 -8.48 6.29
C PRO A 156 -2.51 -7.31 5.32
N TYR A 157 -3.08 -7.57 4.14
CA TYR A 157 -3.39 -6.57 3.09
C TYR A 157 -4.25 -5.36 3.56
N MET A 158 -4.67 -5.33 4.82
CA MET A 158 -5.43 -4.24 5.46
C MET A 158 -4.58 -3.37 6.41
N SER A 159 -3.25 -3.55 6.44
CA SER A 159 -2.37 -2.76 7.30
C SER A 159 -2.35 -1.28 6.88
N LEU A 160 -2.56 -0.36 7.82
CA LEU A 160 -2.42 1.10 7.65
C LEU A 160 -0.95 1.57 7.58
N TRP A 161 0.00 0.65 7.42
CA TRP A 161 1.43 0.92 7.49
C TRP A 161 2.11 0.56 6.19
N ASP A 162 2.95 1.47 5.71
CA ASP A 162 3.71 1.29 4.47
C ASP A 162 5.09 0.68 4.70
N GLN A 163 5.55 0.63 5.96
CA GLN A 163 6.86 0.10 6.32
C GLN A 163 6.96 -0.43 7.75
N PHE A 164 8.02 -1.20 8.02
CA PHE A 164 8.40 -1.64 9.36
C PHE A 164 9.91 -1.70 9.57
N ARG A 165 10.34 -1.57 10.83
CA ARG A 165 11.73 -1.59 11.25
C ARG A 165 12.30 -3.01 11.17
N ILE A 166 13.50 -3.10 10.60
CA ILE A 166 14.33 -4.32 10.58
C ILE A 166 15.66 -4.08 11.30
N GLY A 167 16.43 -5.15 11.52
CA GLY A 167 17.70 -5.12 12.24
C GLY A 167 18.90 -4.62 11.44
N ALA A 168 18.73 -4.19 10.19
CA ALA A 168 19.81 -3.68 9.36
C ALA A 168 20.18 -2.26 9.81
N ALA A 169 21.45 -2.05 10.10
CA ALA A 169 22.01 -0.75 10.47
C ALA A 169 23.19 -0.38 9.56
N SER A 170 23.46 0.93 9.44
CA SER A 170 24.51 1.48 8.59
C SER A 170 25.62 2.14 9.41
N SER A 171 26.86 1.88 8.99
CA SER A 171 28.06 2.57 9.50
C SER A 171 28.47 3.77 8.66
N GLY A 172 27.72 4.09 7.60
CA GLY A 172 28.09 5.07 6.57
C GLY A 172 28.67 4.42 5.30
N ASN A 173 29.57 3.45 5.48
CA ASN A 173 30.27 2.78 4.37
C ASN A 173 29.74 1.37 4.06
N GLY A 174 28.74 0.91 4.80
CA GLY A 174 28.14 -0.41 4.62
C GLY A 174 27.11 -0.73 5.69
N SER A 175 26.43 -1.85 5.50
CA SER A 175 25.37 -2.37 6.36
C SER A 175 25.83 -3.55 7.21
N TYR A 176 25.21 -3.72 8.36
CA TYR A 176 25.40 -4.86 9.25
C TYR A 176 24.10 -5.17 9.98
N TRP A 177 23.95 -6.42 10.44
CA TRP A 177 22.81 -6.83 11.26
C TRP A 177 23.08 -6.57 12.75
N LEU A 178 22.09 -6.01 13.45
CA LEU A 178 22.16 -5.72 14.88
C LEU A 178 22.21 -6.99 15.75
N ASP A 179 21.80 -8.14 15.22
CA ASP A 179 21.89 -9.45 15.86
C ASP A 179 23.24 -10.16 15.63
N GLY A 180 24.18 -9.49 14.96
CA GLY A 180 25.57 -9.96 14.78
C GLY A 180 25.74 -11.13 13.82
N THR A 181 24.69 -11.46 13.07
CA THR A 181 24.77 -12.38 11.93
C THR A 181 25.51 -11.73 10.75
N ASP A 182 25.97 -12.57 9.83
CA ASP A 182 26.69 -12.08 8.65
C ASP A 182 25.71 -11.35 7.69
N PHE A 183 26.16 -10.24 7.10
CA PHE A 183 25.37 -9.48 6.14
C PHE A 183 25.56 -10.08 4.73
N ASP A 184 24.87 -11.19 4.47
CA ASP A 184 25.04 -12.08 3.31
C ASP A 184 23.92 -11.99 2.25
N TYR A 185 22.84 -11.27 2.57
CA TYR A 185 21.73 -11.00 1.67
C TYR A 185 21.35 -9.51 1.72
N CYS A 186 21.14 -8.92 0.54
CA CYS A 186 20.84 -7.50 0.38
C CYS A 186 19.66 -7.35 -0.58
N ASN A 187 18.54 -6.82 -0.08
CA ASN A 187 17.41 -6.39 -0.91
C ASN A 187 17.14 -4.89 -0.77
N SER A 188 18.22 -4.10 -0.73
CA SER A 188 18.15 -2.64 -0.66
C SER A 188 18.54 -2.06 -2.01
N THR A 189 17.61 -1.40 -2.67
CA THR A 189 17.82 -0.71 -3.96
C THR A 189 18.51 0.64 -3.80
N TYR A 190 18.41 1.26 -2.62
CA TYR A 190 19.07 2.51 -2.31
C TYR A 190 19.60 2.54 -0.87
N PHE A 191 20.93 2.54 -0.77
CA PHE A 191 21.65 2.71 0.48
C PHE A 191 22.21 4.12 0.58
N ASN A 192 21.73 4.88 1.55
CA ASN A 192 22.26 6.20 1.86
C ASN A 192 22.14 6.50 3.35
N SER A 193 23.28 6.52 4.03
CA SER A 193 23.39 6.82 5.46
C SER A 193 22.99 8.24 5.84
N ASP A 194 22.91 9.15 4.87
CA ASP A 194 22.42 10.51 5.09
C ASP A 194 20.92 10.51 5.44
N ILE A 195 20.14 9.53 4.94
CA ILE A 195 18.73 9.39 5.33
C ILE A 195 18.61 8.95 6.79
N GLY A 196 19.48 8.03 7.22
CA GLY A 196 19.49 7.51 8.57
C GLY A 196 20.37 6.28 8.71
N LYS A 197 20.66 5.92 9.97
CA LYS A 197 21.52 4.78 10.29
C LYS A 197 20.76 3.48 10.54
N CYS A 198 19.44 3.55 10.64
CA CYS A 198 18.58 2.37 10.75
C CYS A 198 18.02 2.03 9.36
N SER A 199 17.33 0.90 9.24
CA SER A 199 16.66 0.51 7.99
C SER A 199 15.23 0.11 8.23
N SER A 200 14.38 0.32 7.23
CA SER A 200 12.99 -0.10 7.19
C SER A 200 12.74 -0.94 5.94
N TYR A 201 11.83 -1.88 6.07
CA TYR A 201 11.31 -2.72 5.01
C TYR A 201 10.02 -2.10 4.49
N SER A 202 9.87 -1.98 3.17
CA SER A 202 8.69 -1.44 2.51
C SER A 202 7.63 -2.51 2.25
N ILE A 203 6.42 -2.27 2.74
CA ILE A 203 5.24 -3.15 2.57
C ILE A 203 4.52 -2.79 1.27
N TYR A 204 4.23 -1.50 1.06
CA TYR A 204 3.61 -0.99 -0.15
C TYR A 204 4.59 -0.13 -0.94
N ARG A 205 4.29 0.05 -2.23
CA ARG A 205 5.11 0.90 -3.11
C ARG A 205 5.04 2.34 -2.62
N ASP A 206 6.17 2.85 -2.15
CA ASP A 206 6.38 4.27 -1.91
C ASP A 206 7.75 4.68 -2.49
N VAL A 207 8.76 4.89 -1.65
CA VAL A 207 10.10 5.30 -2.08
C VAL A 207 10.85 4.13 -2.74
N VAL A 208 10.68 2.92 -2.24
CA VAL A 208 11.25 1.68 -2.82
C VAL A 208 10.11 0.72 -3.18
N ALA A 209 10.42 -0.34 -3.93
CA ALA A 209 9.39 -1.32 -4.28
C ALA A 209 8.97 -2.15 -3.04
N PRO A 210 7.74 -2.71 -3.05
CA PRO A 210 7.32 -3.66 -2.04
C PRO A 210 8.35 -4.77 -1.87
N GLY A 211 8.74 -5.03 -0.63
CA GLY A 211 9.72 -6.05 -0.30
C GLY A 211 11.17 -5.57 -0.22
N GLU A 212 11.46 -4.37 -0.71
CA GLU A 212 12.79 -3.75 -0.65
C GLU A 212 13.01 -2.98 0.66
N TRP A 213 14.27 -2.73 0.98
CA TRP A 213 14.68 -2.01 2.20
C TRP A 213 15.33 -0.68 1.87
N MET A 214 15.13 0.30 2.75
CA MET A 214 15.79 1.60 2.67
C MET A 214 16.37 2.01 4.02
N ASN A 215 17.35 2.91 4.01
CA ASN A 215 17.76 3.59 5.23
C ASN A 215 16.65 4.51 5.74
N SER A 216 16.52 4.60 7.06
CA SER A 216 15.55 5.47 7.73
C SER A 216 16.10 5.97 9.07
N PRO A 217 15.57 7.10 9.57
CA PRO A 217 15.93 7.62 10.89
C PRO A 217 15.67 6.61 11.99
N CYS A 218 16.55 6.56 12.99
CA CYS A 218 16.41 5.60 14.10
C CYS A 218 15.38 6.02 15.15
N ASP A 219 15.02 7.31 15.21
CA ASP A 219 14.03 7.90 16.10
C ASP A 219 12.59 7.82 15.56
N GLU A 220 12.45 7.35 14.31
CA GLU A 220 11.18 7.12 13.65
C GLU A 220 10.40 5.99 14.33
N LYS A 221 9.14 6.27 14.67
CA LYS A 221 8.28 5.43 15.51
C LYS A 221 7.31 4.63 14.65
N ILE A 222 7.75 3.47 14.20
CA ILE A 222 7.02 2.58 13.28
C ILE A 222 6.88 1.16 13.85
N PRO A 223 6.00 0.32 13.29
CA PRO A 223 6.01 -1.12 13.53
C PRO A 223 7.38 -1.77 13.33
N PHE A 224 7.60 -2.93 13.93
CA PHE A 224 8.89 -3.62 13.85
C PHE A 224 8.73 -5.13 13.96
N VAL A 225 9.70 -5.88 13.42
CA VAL A 225 9.68 -7.35 13.48
C VAL A 225 10.85 -7.86 14.32
N CYS A 226 10.52 -8.73 15.28
CA CYS A 226 11.52 -9.47 16.07
C CYS A 226 11.76 -10.84 15.45
N LYS A 227 13.01 -11.29 15.45
CA LYS A 227 13.44 -12.65 15.07
C LYS A 227 14.12 -13.32 16.25
N ARG A 228 13.82 -14.59 16.48
CA ARG A 228 14.48 -15.42 17.50
C ARG A 228 14.67 -16.86 17.06
N PRO A 229 15.69 -17.58 17.54
CA PRO A 229 15.76 -19.02 17.37
C PRO A 229 14.54 -19.72 17.99
N ARG A 230 14.01 -20.76 17.33
CA ARG A 230 12.87 -21.56 17.82
C ARG A 230 13.08 -22.12 19.21
N ASN A 231 14.32 -22.50 19.52
CA ASN A 231 14.70 -23.11 20.78
C ASN A 231 15.29 -22.12 21.80
N ALA A 232 15.10 -20.81 21.59
CA ALA A 232 15.53 -19.82 22.58
C ALA A 232 14.77 -20.03 23.89
N THR A 233 15.48 -20.24 25.00
CA THR A 233 14.89 -20.49 26.33
C THR A 233 15.17 -19.36 27.32
N ALA A 234 16.06 -18.43 26.98
CA ALA A 234 16.43 -17.29 27.82
C ALA A 234 16.79 -16.05 26.96
N CYS A 235 16.51 -14.88 27.53
CA CYS A 235 16.84 -13.58 26.95
C CYS A 235 18.25 -13.12 27.34
N GLY A 236 18.77 -12.08 26.69
CA GLY A 236 20.03 -11.43 27.08
C GLY A 236 21.29 -12.00 26.42
N LEU A 237 21.18 -12.53 25.20
CA LEU A 237 22.36 -12.91 24.42
C LEU A 237 23.21 -11.67 24.12
N SER A 238 24.47 -11.70 24.55
CA SER A 238 25.46 -10.72 24.15
C SER A 238 25.88 -11.02 22.72
N VAL A 239 25.71 -10.03 21.85
CA VAL A 239 25.96 -10.14 20.42
C VAL A 239 27.20 -9.32 20.07
N SER A 240 28.13 -9.93 19.34
CA SER A 240 29.26 -9.23 18.72
C SER A 240 28.88 -8.82 17.29
N LEU A 241 28.90 -7.52 17.00
CA LEU A 241 28.58 -7.01 15.67
C LEU A 241 29.68 -7.39 14.68
N LYS A 242 29.26 -7.83 13.50
CA LYS A 242 30.14 -8.09 12.37
C LYS A 242 30.53 -6.78 11.67
N PRO A 243 31.65 -6.75 10.94
CA PRO A 243 32.01 -5.61 10.11
C PRO A 243 30.91 -5.27 9.11
N ALA A 244 30.73 -3.99 8.84
CA ALA A 244 29.79 -3.53 7.84
C ALA A 244 30.25 -3.93 6.43
N VAL A 245 29.31 -4.42 5.62
CA VAL A 245 29.53 -4.85 4.23
C VAL A 245 28.72 -3.97 3.30
N ALA A 246 29.27 -3.62 2.14
CA ALA A 246 28.53 -2.84 1.14
C ALA A 246 27.34 -3.65 0.61
N CYS A 247 26.13 -3.10 0.76
CA CYS A 247 24.94 -3.58 0.06
C CYS A 247 25.06 -3.11 -1.41
N GLY A 248 24.90 -4.01 -2.39
CA GLY A 248 25.11 -3.67 -3.80
C GLY A 248 24.17 -2.56 -4.26
N SER A 249 24.69 -1.34 -4.42
CA SER A 249 23.93 -0.23 -4.98
C SER A 249 23.92 -0.34 -6.51
N SER A 250 22.90 -0.96 -7.09
CA SER A 250 22.58 -0.65 -8.48
C SER A 250 21.66 0.56 -8.48
N THR A 251 22.18 1.77 -8.27
CA THR A 251 21.47 2.95 -8.77
C THR A 251 21.57 2.88 -10.28
N PRO A 252 20.48 2.60 -11.03
CA PRO A 252 20.54 2.74 -12.47
C PRO A 252 20.96 4.19 -12.76
N PRO A 253 21.90 4.44 -13.67
CA PRO A 253 22.17 5.81 -14.09
C PRO A 253 20.85 6.42 -14.55
N VAL A 254 20.48 7.57 -13.99
CA VAL A 254 19.30 8.32 -14.43
C VAL A 254 19.58 8.72 -15.88
N VAL A 255 18.98 8.00 -16.84
CA VAL A 255 19.08 8.33 -18.25
C VAL A 255 18.02 9.39 -18.53
N PRO A 256 18.41 10.61 -18.95
CA PRO A 256 17.44 11.59 -19.45
C PRO A 256 16.64 10.95 -20.60
N ASN A 257 15.32 11.08 -20.59
CA ASN A 257 14.38 10.49 -21.57
C ASN A 257 14.13 8.98 -21.49
N ASP A 258 14.39 8.31 -20.36
CA ASP A 258 13.93 6.92 -20.19
C ASP A 258 12.41 6.88 -19.92
N PRO A 259 11.60 6.16 -20.71
CA PRO A 259 10.18 6.02 -20.44
C PRO A 259 9.84 5.39 -19.07
N LYS A 260 10.82 4.74 -18.43
CA LYS A 260 10.74 4.08 -17.14
C LYS A 260 11.20 4.95 -15.97
N MET A 261 11.54 6.21 -16.19
CA MET A 261 12.15 7.08 -15.17
C MET A 261 11.25 7.36 -13.94
N CYS A 262 9.96 7.06 -14.03
CA CYS A 262 9.00 7.15 -12.93
C CYS A 262 8.54 5.78 -12.39
N TRP A 263 9.14 4.68 -12.87
CA TRP A 263 8.85 3.32 -12.36
C TRP A 263 9.52 3.05 -11.02
N GLN A 264 10.55 3.83 -10.69
CA GLN A 264 11.28 3.79 -9.43
C GLN A 264 11.57 5.23 -8.97
N SER A 265 11.76 5.40 -7.67
CA SER A 265 12.21 6.69 -7.13
C SER A 265 13.60 7.02 -7.64
N GLN A 266 13.81 8.28 -7.94
CA GLN A 266 15.12 8.80 -8.32
C GLN A 266 15.81 9.39 -7.11
N PHE A 267 17.09 9.06 -6.94
CA PHE A 267 17.85 9.45 -5.76
C PHE A 267 19.02 10.37 -6.13
N PHE A 268 19.15 11.48 -5.41
CA PHE A 268 20.18 12.50 -5.62
C PHE A 268 20.85 12.85 -4.31
N THR A 269 22.18 12.87 -4.30
CA THR A 269 22.98 13.23 -3.10
C THR A 269 23.87 14.43 -3.40
N GLY A 270 23.93 15.38 -2.48
CA GLY A 270 24.79 16.56 -2.58
C GLY A 270 24.13 17.69 -3.36
N ASN A 271 24.87 18.28 -4.31
CA ASN A 271 24.40 19.39 -5.14
C ASN A 271 24.26 18.97 -6.61
N GLY A 272 23.31 19.57 -7.32
CA GLY A 272 23.07 19.24 -8.71
C GLY A 272 21.85 19.93 -9.30
N THR A 273 21.58 19.60 -10.56
CA THR A 273 20.36 20.00 -11.27
C THR A 273 19.54 18.74 -11.56
N ILE A 274 18.25 18.81 -11.30
CA ILE A 274 17.29 17.72 -11.55
C ILE A 274 16.33 18.22 -12.62
N TYR A 275 16.00 17.34 -13.55
CA TYR A 275 15.06 17.64 -14.63
C TYR A 275 13.70 16.99 -14.37
N SER A 276 12.65 17.61 -14.89
CA SER A 276 11.30 17.06 -14.83
C SER A 276 11.23 15.73 -15.59
N PRO A 277 10.21 14.90 -15.32
CA PRO A 277 9.98 13.69 -16.09
C PRO A 277 9.97 13.98 -17.58
N TYR A 278 10.74 13.21 -18.37
CA TYR A 278 10.83 13.32 -19.83
C TYR A 278 11.38 14.65 -20.39
N TYR A 279 12.02 15.49 -19.57
CA TYR A 279 12.62 16.74 -20.04
C TYR A 279 13.62 16.52 -21.20
N PRO A 280 13.54 17.30 -22.30
CA PRO A 280 12.82 18.58 -22.43
C PRO A 280 11.36 18.47 -22.87
N ASP A 281 10.88 17.27 -23.17
CA ASP A 281 9.52 17.04 -23.63
C ASP A 281 8.52 17.04 -22.46
N ASN A 282 7.24 17.20 -22.79
CA ASN A 282 6.18 17.09 -21.80
C ASN A 282 6.00 15.63 -21.36
N TYR A 283 5.84 15.44 -20.05
CA TYR A 283 5.52 14.12 -19.50
C TYR A 283 4.18 13.60 -20.06
N ASN A 284 4.25 12.51 -20.85
CA ASN A 284 3.07 11.77 -21.29
C ASN A 284 3.00 10.44 -20.51
N PRO A 285 2.10 10.33 -19.51
CA PRO A 285 1.96 9.13 -18.71
C PRO A 285 1.26 8.05 -19.53
N VAL A 286 2.02 7.19 -20.19
CA VAL A 286 1.46 5.90 -20.62
C VAL A 286 0.95 5.12 -19.39
N TRP A 287 1.45 5.45 -18.19
CA TRP A 287 1.09 4.81 -16.92
C TRP A 287 0.98 5.87 -15.82
N SER A 288 -0.19 5.98 -15.21
CA SER A 288 -0.64 6.99 -14.22
C SER A 288 0.17 7.10 -12.91
N SER A 289 1.41 6.61 -12.82
CA SER A 289 2.20 6.58 -11.59
C SER A 289 2.91 7.91 -11.32
N PRO A 290 2.98 8.35 -10.04
CA PRO A 290 3.73 9.55 -9.67
C PRO A 290 5.23 9.33 -9.80
N CYS A 291 5.95 10.38 -10.19
CA CYS A 291 7.41 10.35 -10.20
C CYS A 291 7.93 10.86 -8.86
N VAL A 292 8.74 10.05 -8.19
CA VAL A 292 9.27 10.36 -6.86
C VAL A 292 10.76 10.68 -6.95
N TYR A 293 11.15 11.82 -6.38
CA TYR A 293 12.52 12.30 -6.32
C TYR A 293 12.94 12.44 -4.87
N ILE A 294 14.03 11.79 -4.48
CA ILE A 294 14.61 11.85 -3.14
C ILE A 294 15.94 12.59 -3.22
N ILE A 295 16.02 13.72 -2.52
CA ILE A 295 17.19 14.60 -2.53
C ILE A 295 17.75 14.64 -1.11
N THR A 296 19.01 14.26 -0.96
CA THR A 296 19.69 14.17 0.33
C THR A 296 20.96 15.01 0.37
N VAL A 297 21.20 15.66 1.50
CA VAL A 297 22.47 16.33 1.81
C VAL A 297 23.05 15.77 3.12
N ALA A 298 24.32 16.08 3.38
CA ALA A 298 25.02 15.59 4.56
C ALA A 298 24.27 15.90 5.87
N PRO A 299 24.26 14.97 6.84
CA PRO A 299 23.65 15.18 8.15
C PRO A 299 24.12 16.48 8.82
N GLY A 300 23.17 17.25 9.37
CA GLY A 300 23.43 18.57 9.96
C GLY A 300 23.29 19.76 8.99
N SER A 301 23.14 19.49 7.69
CA SER A 301 22.68 20.48 6.70
C SER A 301 21.17 20.37 6.48
N ILE A 302 20.57 21.36 5.82
CA ILE A 302 19.18 21.28 5.35
C ILE A 302 19.15 21.12 3.83
N ALA A 303 18.29 20.25 3.33
CA ALA A 303 18.07 20.12 1.89
C ALA A 303 17.30 21.33 1.36
N GLN A 304 17.67 21.80 0.17
CA GLN A 304 17.05 22.95 -0.48
C GLN A 304 16.81 22.64 -1.96
N ILE A 305 15.66 23.08 -2.49
CA ILE A 305 15.34 23.01 -3.91
C ILE A 305 14.95 24.38 -4.43
N LYS A 306 15.31 24.71 -5.67
CA LYS A 306 14.91 25.94 -6.35
C LYS A 306 14.45 25.60 -7.77
N PHE A 307 13.30 26.11 -8.16
CA PHE A 307 12.79 25.95 -9.52
C PHE A 307 13.39 27.02 -10.45
N SER A 308 13.64 26.63 -11.70
CA SER A 308 14.02 27.58 -12.76
C SER A 308 12.87 28.57 -12.99
N PRO A 309 13.14 29.86 -13.29
CA PRO A 309 12.09 30.82 -13.65
C PRO A 309 11.19 30.37 -14.80
N ASP A 310 11.72 29.54 -15.70
CA ASP A 310 11.00 29.01 -16.86
C ASP A 310 10.20 27.72 -16.57
N THR A 311 10.15 27.29 -15.30
CA THR A 311 9.44 26.06 -14.91
C THR A 311 7.94 26.25 -15.05
N LEU A 312 7.29 25.36 -15.81
CA LEU A 312 5.84 25.34 -15.97
C LEU A 312 5.30 23.95 -15.62
N ILE A 313 4.47 23.88 -14.57
CA ILE A 313 3.86 22.66 -14.04
C ILE A 313 2.39 22.64 -14.46
N ASN A 314 2.14 22.43 -15.75
CA ASN A 314 0.77 22.30 -16.27
C ASN A 314 0.25 20.86 -16.08
N TYR A 315 -1.04 20.72 -15.74
CA TYR A 315 -1.74 19.44 -15.60
C TYR A 315 -1.11 18.48 -14.58
N SER A 316 -0.26 19.03 -13.71
CA SER A 316 0.55 18.29 -12.78
C SER A 316 0.66 19.07 -11.48
N LYS A 317 1.05 18.38 -10.42
CA LYS A 317 1.25 18.94 -9.10
C LYS A 317 2.53 18.39 -8.52
N ILE A 318 3.41 19.30 -8.12
CA ILE A 318 4.59 18.94 -7.34
C ILE A 318 4.29 19.16 -5.87
N THR A 319 4.51 18.14 -5.06
CA THR A 319 4.39 18.21 -3.60
C THR A 319 5.76 17.93 -2.96
N LEU A 320 6.15 18.74 -1.97
CA LEU A 320 7.42 18.62 -1.27
C LEU A 320 7.21 18.22 0.19
N PHE A 321 8.00 17.25 0.65
CA PHE A 321 8.01 16.75 2.02
C PHE A 321 9.43 16.77 2.59
N SER A 322 9.55 17.11 3.88
CA SER A 322 10.83 17.15 4.60
C SER A 322 11.27 15.78 5.13
N GLN A 323 10.57 14.71 4.77
CA GLN A 323 10.81 13.35 5.25
C GLN A 323 10.35 12.37 4.17
N LEU A 324 10.81 11.12 4.25
CA LEU A 324 10.46 10.08 3.27
C LEU A 324 9.06 9.52 3.50
N GLU A 325 8.66 9.41 4.75
CA GLU A 325 7.34 8.93 5.13
C GLU A 325 6.25 9.96 4.77
N ASP A 326 5.03 9.47 4.59
CA ASP A 326 3.88 10.34 4.41
C ASP A 326 3.73 11.29 5.59
N GLY A 327 3.68 12.59 5.27
CA GLY A 327 3.80 13.64 6.26
C GLY A 327 3.19 14.95 5.77
N LYS A 328 3.27 15.98 6.61
CA LYS A 328 2.77 17.29 6.22
C LYS A 328 3.65 17.88 5.12
N ALA A 329 3.09 18.06 3.93
CA ALA A 329 3.76 18.76 2.85
C ALA A 329 4.13 20.20 3.26
N PHE A 330 5.34 20.63 2.92
CA PHE A 330 5.80 22.01 3.16
C PHE A 330 5.73 22.88 1.89
N GLY A 331 5.53 22.26 0.73
CA GLY A 331 5.33 22.93 -0.55
C GLY A 331 4.39 22.14 -1.45
N SER A 332 3.55 22.84 -2.20
CA SER A 332 2.63 22.24 -3.16
C SER A 332 2.38 23.24 -4.28
N PHE A 333 2.74 22.88 -5.52
CA PHE A 333 2.78 23.82 -6.63
C PHE A 333 2.10 23.25 -7.87
N THR A 334 1.32 24.11 -8.52
CA THR A 334 0.77 23.94 -9.87
C THR A 334 1.11 25.19 -10.68
N LYS A 335 1.13 25.10 -12.01
CA LYS A 335 1.51 26.19 -12.92
C LYS A 335 2.95 26.65 -12.65
N THR A 336 3.17 27.95 -12.41
CA THR A 336 4.51 28.51 -12.22
C THR A 336 4.89 28.50 -10.73
N PRO A 337 5.84 27.67 -10.29
CA PRO A 337 6.30 27.69 -8.91
C PRO A 337 7.09 29.00 -8.64
N PRO A 338 7.09 29.49 -7.39
CA PRO A 338 7.88 30.66 -7.04
C PRO A 338 9.39 30.46 -7.29
N PRO A 339 10.11 31.48 -7.79
CA PRO A 339 11.51 31.35 -8.20
C PRO A 339 12.52 31.47 -7.04
N TYR A 340 12.06 31.42 -5.79
CA TYR A 340 12.92 31.44 -4.60
C TYR A 340 13.19 30.02 -4.07
N PRO A 341 14.29 29.81 -3.32
CA PRO A 341 14.60 28.49 -2.79
C PRO A 341 13.63 28.04 -1.68
N PHE A 342 13.32 26.76 -1.67
CA PHE A 342 12.49 26.09 -0.67
C PHE A 342 13.36 25.20 0.22
N ASN A 343 13.27 25.43 1.53
CA ASN A 343 14.10 24.75 2.53
C ASN A 343 13.29 23.66 3.22
N SER A 344 13.86 22.46 3.29
CA SER A 344 13.38 21.40 4.17
C SER A 344 13.67 21.72 5.63
N THR A 345 12.93 21.08 6.54
CA THR A 345 13.23 21.06 7.97
C THR A 345 14.29 20.01 8.33
N THR A 346 14.67 19.16 7.37
CA THR A 346 15.68 18.10 7.54
C THR A 346 16.71 18.16 6.41
N ASN A 347 17.65 17.22 6.41
CA ASN A 347 18.62 17.02 5.34
C ASN A 347 18.05 16.25 4.13
N VAL A 348 16.73 16.03 4.08
CA VAL A 348 16.04 15.29 3.02
C VAL A 348 14.89 16.11 2.42
N ILE A 349 14.71 16.03 1.09
CA ILE A 349 13.49 16.42 0.39
C ILE A 349 12.97 15.21 -0.38
N LYS A 350 11.73 14.78 -0.09
CA LYS A 350 10.93 13.94 -0.98
C LYS A 350 10.06 14.86 -1.83
N MET A 351 10.29 14.85 -3.14
CA MET A 351 9.51 15.60 -4.11
C MET A 351 8.67 14.61 -4.94
N VAL A 352 7.35 14.76 -4.88
CA VAL A 352 6.41 13.90 -5.61
C VAL A 352 5.75 14.70 -6.72
N PHE A 353 6.00 14.27 -7.96
CA PHE A 353 5.37 14.80 -9.16
C PHE A 353 4.14 13.93 -9.50
N ASN A 354 2.95 14.51 -9.39
CA ASN A 354 1.68 13.87 -9.70
C ASN A 354 1.04 14.51 -10.92
N ILE A 355 0.26 13.76 -11.68
CA ILE A 355 -0.63 14.32 -12.70
C ILE A 355 -1.97 14.63 -12.06
N VAL A 356 -2.52 15.80 -12.38
CA VAL A 356 -3.88 16.17 -11.96
C VAL A 356 -4.82 15.78 -13.11
N LYS A 357 -5.34 14.54 -13.06
CA LYS A 357 -6.20 13.96 -14.11
C LYS A 357 -7.41 14.84 -14.46
N GLY A 358 -8.14 15.32 -13.44
CA GLY A 358 -9.37 16.09 -13.65
C GLY A 358 -9.21 17.44 -14.39
N ASP A 359 -8.04 18.07 -14.33
CA ASP A 359 -7.78 19.32 -15.06
C ASP A 359 -7.40 19.06 -16.52
N ARG A 360 -6.72 17.94 -16.83
CA ARG A 360 -6.36 17.56 -18.21
C ARG A 360 -7.63 17.25 -19.01
N ASP A 361 -8.48 16.37 -18.50
CA ASP A 361 -9.67 15.89 -19.24
C ASP A 361 -10.71 17.01 -19.47
N GLN A 362 -10.79 17.98 -18.55
CA GLN A 362 -11.62 19.18 -18.74
C GLN A 362 -11.08 20.11 -19.83
N GLU A 363 -9.75 20.26 -19.92
CA GLU A 363 -9.13 21.07 -20.95
C GLU A 363 -9.13 20.37 -22.30
N ASP A 364 -9.00 19.05 -22.35
CA ASP A 364 -9.12 18.24 -23.57
C ASP A 364 -10.55 18.29 -24.12
N ASN A 365 -11.56 18.17 -23.25
CA ASN A 365 -12.96 18.37 -23.64
C ASN A 365 -13.17 19.79 -24.19
N ARG A 366 -12.58 20.83 -23.57
CA ARG A 366 -12.65 22.21 -24.08
C ARG A 366 -11.87 22.40 -25.39
N ALA A 367 -10.70 21.77 -25.53
CA ALA A 367 -9.87 21.82 -26.73
C ALA A 367 -10.57 21.15 -27.91
N LEU A 368 -11.25 20.03 -27.68
CA LEU A 368 -12.09 19.36 -28.65
C LEU A 368 -13.21 20.28 -29.17
N ILE A 369 -13.88 21.03 -28.28
CA ILE A 369 -14.90 22.01 -28.69
C ILE A 369 -14.31 23.17 -29.48
N ASN A 370 -13.15 23.69 -29.06
CA ASN A 370 -12.46 24.76 -29.78
C ASN A 370 -12.01 24.30 -31.16
N LEU A 371 -11.51 23.07 -31.29
CA LEU A 371 -11.12 22.45 -32.55
C LEU A 371 -12.33 22.28 -33.47
N ALA A 372 -13.43 21.71 -32.98
CA ALA A 372 -14.68 21.58 -33.72
C ALA A 372 -15.16 22.96 -34.23
N THR A 373 -15.16 23.97 -33.36
CA THR A 373 -15.53 25.35 -33.71
C THR A 373 -14.61 25.93 -34.79
N SER A 374 -13.29 25.72 -34.67
CA SER A 374 -12.29 26.22 -35.63
C SER A 374 -12.44 25.60 -37.03
N GLN A 375 -12.94 24.37 -37.11
CA GLN A 375 -13.21 23.64 -38.36
C GLN A 375 -14.61 23.94 -38.90
N GLY A 376 -15.37 24.86 -38.29
CA GLY A 376 -16.75 25.15 -38.67
C GLY A 376 -17.72 24.01 -38.38
N GLN A 377 -17.33 23.03 -37.56
CA GLN A 377 -18.20 21.93 -37.16
C GLN A 377 -19.21 22.42 -36.12
N THR A 378 -20.47 22.51 -36.55
CA THR A 378 -21.58 23.02 -35.74
C THR A 378 -22.53 21.93 -35.25
N ASN A 379 -22.42 20.72 -35.80
CA ASN A 379 -23.17 19.54 -35.37
C ASN A 379 -22.47 18.83 -34.20
N PRO A 380 -23.22 18.08 -33.38
CA PRO A 380 -22.63 17.25 -32.32
C PRO A 380 -21.63 16.24 -32.88
N ILE A 381 -20.73 15.79 -32.02
CA ILE A 381 -19.64 14.88 -32.41
C ILE A 381 -19.65 13.61 -31.59
N TRP A 382 -19.37 12.48 -32.22
CA TRP A 382 -19.21 11.21 -31.52
C TRP A 382 -18.04 11.27 -30.56
N LEU A 383 -18.26 10.75 -29.35
CA LEU A 383 -17.20 10.37 -28.43
C LEU A 383 -17.07 8.85 -28.49
N GLY A 384 -15.84 8.34 -28.48
CA GLY A 384 -15.57 6.90 -28.33
C GLY A 384 -15.85 6.44 -26.91
N LEU A 385 -17.02 6.74 -26.35
CA LEU A 385 -17.42 6.50 -24.97
C LEU A 385 -18.72 5.69 -24.97
N THR A 386 -18.72 4.59 -24.22
CA THR A 386 -19.88 3.71 -24.07
C THR A 386 -20.36 3.67 -22.61
N CYS A 387 -21.65 3.94 -22.39
CA CYS A 387 -22.34 3.88 -21.11
C CYS A 387 -23.40 2.77 -21.11
N LYS A 388 -23.16 1.69 -20.36
CA LYS A 388 -24.15 0.60 -20.18
C LYS A 388 -25.02 0.74 -18.92
N THR A 389 -24.75 1.76 -18.11
CA THR A 389 -25.46 2.03 -16.86
C THR A 389 -25.83 3.51 -16.76
N THR A 390 -26.78 3.85 -15.89
CA THR A 390 -27.11 5.25 -15.56
C THR A 390 -26.07 5.90 -14.63
N SER A 391 -25.10 5.13 -14.14
CA SER A 391 -24.01 5.63 -13.32
C SER A 391 -22.88 6.12 -14.22
N TRP A 392 -22.77 7.45 -14.38
CA TRP A 392 -21.73 8.08 -15.21
C TRP A 392 -20.31 7.64 -14.83
N GLY A 393 -20.03 7.24 -13.59
CA GLY A 393 -18.69 6.79 -13.19
C GLY A 393 -18.28 5.43 -13.77
N LEU A 394 -19.20 4.69 -14.38
CA LEU A 394 -18.99 3.34 -14.91
C LEU A 394 -19.01 3.28 -16.45
N CYS A 395 -19.06 4.42 -17.14
CA CYS A 395 -18.92 4.44 -18.59
C CYS A 395 -17.45 4.25 -18.98
N THR A 396 -17.21 3.61 -20.13
CA THR A 396 -15.89 3.16 -20.58
C THR A 396 -15.54 3.71 -21.94
N TRP A 397 -14.31 4.18 -22.11
CA TRP A 397 -13.79 4.55 -23.42
C TRP A 397 -13.55 3.32 -24.30
N GLU A 398 -13.85 3.42 -25.59
CA GLU A 398 -13.76 2.33 -26.58
C GLU A 398 -12.31 1.90 -26.86
N ASP A 399 -11.33 2.75 -26.54
CA ASP A 399 -9.90 2.46 -26.64
C ASP A 399 -9.32 1.78 -25.40
N GLU A 400 -10.19 1.38 -24.45
CA GLU A 400 -9.84 0.76 -23.17
C GLU A 400 -8.99 1.64 -22.23
N SER A 401 -8.94 2.96 -22.46
CA SER A 401 -8.17 3.90 -21.64
C SER A 401 -8.69 4.10 -20.21
N GLY A 402 -9.92 3.64 -19.91
CA GLY A 402 -10.46 3.59 -18.56
C GLY A 402 -11.93 4.00 -18.45
N TYR A 403 -12.31 4.52 -17.27
CA TYR A 403 -13.67 4.89 -16.91
C TYR A 403 -13.84 6.41 -16.75
N THR A 404 -15.06 6.92 -16.93
CA THR A 404 -15.42 8.34 -16.72
C THR A 404 -15.61 8.72 -15.25
N SER A 405 -15.20 7.87 -14.30
CA SER A 405 -15.03 8.27 -12.89
C SER A 405 -14.05 9.42 -12.72
N ASP A 406 -13.09 9.53 -13.64
CA ASP A 406 -11.96 10.45 -13.56
C ASP A 406 -12.34 11.87 -14.06
N TYR A 407 -13.25 11.96 -15.03
CA TYR A 407 -13.86 13.19 -15.52
C TYR A 407 -15.20 12.89 -16.21
N ASN A 408 -16.21 13.73 -15.94
CA ASN A 408 -17.50 13.64 -16.60
C ASN A 408 -18.01 15.03 -17.03
N ALA A 409 -18.60 15.10 -18.22
CA ALA A 409 -19.29 16.29 -18.70
C ALA A 409 -20.74 15.99 -19.10
N PHE A 410 -21.36 14.95 -18.55
CA PHE A 410 -22.76 14.63 -18.82
C PHE A 410 -23.69 15.81 -18.51
N ALA A 411 -24.72 15.97 -19.35
CA ALA A 411 -25.80 16.89 -19.06
C ALA A 411 -26.65 16.39 -17.89
N ASN A 412 -27.46 17.27 -17.31
CA ASN A 412 -28.34 16.89 -16.22
C ASN A 412 -29.39 15.85 -16.70
N GLY A 413 -29.46 14.70 -16.01
CA GLY A 413 -30.33 13.58 -16.39
C GLY A 413 -29.65 12.50 -17.25
N GLU A 414 -28.37 12.68 -17.62
CA GLU A 414 -27.56 11.73 -18.37
C GLU A 414 -26.53 11.02 -17.46
N PRO A 415 -26.00 9.83 -17.82
CA PRO A 415 -26.30 9.04 -19.01
C PRO A 415 -27.66 8.32 -18.93
N TYR A 416 -28.39 8.35 -20.04
CA TYR A 416 -29.68 7.67 -20.18
C TYR A 416 -29.59 6.46 -21.14
N VAL A 417 -29.44 5.28 -20.54
CA VAL A 417 -29.32 3.99 -21.27
C VAL A 417 -30.58 3.56 -22.04
N GLY A 418 -31.71 4.25 -21.84
CA GLY A 418 -32.97 3.94 -22.52
C GLY A 418 -32.99 4.37 -24.00
N ILE A 419 -32.08 5.26 -24.40
CA ILE A 419 -31.88 5.65 -25.81
C ILE A 419 -30.81 4.75 -26.43
N GLY A 420 -29.70 4.53 -25.74
CA GLY A 420 -28.68 3.55 -26.09
C GLY A 420 -27.37 3.84 -25.38
N ASN A 421 -26.33 3.08 -25.74
CA ASN A 421 -25.11 3.06 -24.95
C ASN A 421 -24.04 4.04 -25.43
N ASN A 422 -24.16 4.64 -26.61
CA ASN A 422 -23.12 5.50 -27.17
C ASN A 422 -23.26 6.93 -26.64
N VAL A 423 -22.21 7.73 -26.72
CA VAL A 423 -22.21 9.10 -26.20
C VAL A 423 -21.68 10.07 -27.25
N TYR A 424 -22.31 11.25 -27.36
CA TYR A 424 -21.81 12.34 -28.18
C TYR A 424 -21.65 13.62 -27.37
N SER A 425 -20.82 14.54 -27.87
CA SER A 425 -20.59 15.86 -27.29
C SER A 425 -21.28 16.96 -28.10
N LEU A 426 -21.93 17.89 -27.42
CA LEU A 426 -22.52 19.08 -28.03
C LEU A 426 -21.41 20.09 -28.39
N THR A 427 -21.42 20.60 -29.62
CA THR A 427 -20.37 21.51 -30.12
C THR A 427 -20.74 22.99 -30.07
N THR A 428 -22.03 23.31 -29.95
CA THR A 428 -22.52 24.70 -30.03
C THR A 428 -23.58 25.01 -28.96
N GLY A 429 -23.84 26.30 -28.74
CA GLY A 429 -24.82 26.80 -27.77
C GLY A 429 -24.35 26.80 -26.31
N GLY A 430 -25.25 27.15 -25.38
CA GLY A 430 -24.94 27.25 -23.93
C GLY A 430 -24.62 25.93 -23.23
N SER A 431 -24.73 24.81 -23.96
CA SER A 431 -24.44 23.45 -23.50
C SER A 431 -23.26 22.82 -24.26
N ALA A 432 -22.49 23.61 -25.02
CA ALA A 432 -21.29 23.12 -25.68
C ALA A 432 -20.31 22.46 -24.68
N GLY A 433 -19.77 21.30 -25.05
CA GLY A 433 -18.93 20.45 -24.19
C GLY A 433 -19.70 19.50 -23.28
N LYS A 434 -21.04 19.49 -23.31
CA LYS A 434 -21.85 18.52 -22.55
C LYS A 434 -22.08 17.23 -23.31
N TRP A 435 -22.06 16.13 -22.59
CA TRP A 435 -22.19 14.77 -23.12
C TRP A 435 -23.61 14.23 -22.95
N ILE A 436 -24.11 13.54 -23.98
CA ILE A 436 -25.49 13.05 -24.09
C ILE A 436 -25.48 11.59 -24.59
N SER A 437 -26.35 10.74 -24.05
CA SER A 437 -26.51 9.36 -24.51
C SER A 437 -27.23 9.28 -25.87
N ALA A 438 -26.83 8.32 -26.71
CA ALA A 438 -27.37 8.08 -28.04
C ALA A 438 -27.43 6.60 -28.41
N ASP A 439 -28.31 6.30 -29.37
CA ASP A 439 -28.64 4.94 -29.80
C ASP A 439 -27.66 4.34 -30.82
N GLY A 440 -26.59 5.08 -31.15
CA GLY A 440 -25.55 4.65 -32.10
C GLY A 440 -26.00 4.53 -33.55
N THR A 441 -27.29 4.74 -33.83
CA THR A 441 -27.90 4.59 -35.16
C THR A 441 -28.49 5.89 -35.68
N ILE A 442 -28.73 6.86 -34.80
CA ILE A 442 -29.16 8.21 -35.15
C ILE A 442 -27.96 9.04 -35.60
N THR A 443 -27.88 9.20 -36.93
CA THR A 443 -27.14 10.20 -37.71
C THR A 443 -25.61 10.09 -37.78
N GLU A 444 -25.09 10.31 -38.99
CA GLU A 444 -23.67 10.50 -39.29
C GLU A 444 -23.15 11.74 -38.54
N LEU A 445 -22.80 11.60 -37.25
CA LEU A 445 -22.11 12.63 -36.52
C LEU A 445 -20.63 12.63 -36.92
N ALA A 446 -20.04 13.81 -36.99
CA ALA A 446 -18.61 13.93 -37.17
C ALA A 446 -17.89 13.38 -35.93
N TYR A 447 -16.64 12.98 -36.10
CA TYR A 447 -15.81 12.48 -35.03
C TYR A 447 -14.40 13.06 -35.18
N PHE A 448 -13.68 13.10 -34.07
CA PHE A 448 -12.27 13.46 -34.04
C PHE A 448 -11.52 12.25 -33.45
N CYS A 449 -10.43 11.86 -34.09
CA CYS A 449 -9.56 10.82 -33.58
C CYS A 449 -8.39 11.46 -32.86
N GLU A 450 -8.07 10.98 -31.67
CA GLU A 450 -6.82 11.29 -31.00
C GLU A 450 -5.70 10.46 -31.64
N VAL A 451 -4.60 11.11 -32.00
CA VAL A 451 -3.39 10.45 -32.52
C VAL A 451 -2.30 10.56 -31.46
N PRO A 452 -1.81 9.44 -30.90
CA PRO A 452 -0.71 9.48 -29.95
C PRO A 452 0.54 10.09 -30.59
N THR A 453 1.25 10.95 -29.86
CA THR A 453 2.44 11.67 -30.33
C THR A 453 3.60 10.78 -30.81
N ASN A 454 3.54 9.47 -30.57
CA ASN A 454 4.56 8.49 -30.95
C ASN A 454 4.57 8.13 -32.44
N ASN A 455 3.58 8.58 -33.22
CA ASN A 455 3.47 8.31 -34.66
C ASN A 455 3.57 9.56 -35.55
N ALA A 456 4.01 10.71 -35.04
CA ALA A 456 4.20 11.93 -35.83
C ALA A 456 5.49 11.93 -36.68
N THR A 457 5.87 10.78 -37.24
CA THR A 457 6.84 10.66 -38.33
C THR A 457 6.16 10.01 -39.53
N GLY A 458 5.35 10.80 -40.25
CA GLY A 458 4.87 10.39 -41.57
C GLY A 458 3.52 10.97 -41.97
N MET A 459 3.45 12.28 -42.19
CA MET A 459 2.75 12.87 -43.35
C MET A 459 3.50 14.14 -43.77
#